data_AF-A0AAV6GSG7-F1
#
_entry.id   AF-A0AAV6GSG7-F1
#
_cell.length_a   1.000
_cell.length_b   1.000
_cell.length_c   1.000
_cell.angle_alpha   90.00
_cell.angle_beta   90.00
_cell.angle_gamma   90.00
#
_symmetry.space_group_name_H-M   'P 1'
#
loop_
_entity.id
_entity.type
_entity.pdbx_description
1 polymer ?
#
loop_
_entity_poly.entity_id
_entity_poly.type
_entity_poly.pdbx_seq_one_letter_code
_entity_poly.pdbx_strand_id
1 'polypeptide(L)'
;MVREEEEGAEGVLEEGGEHVTAAHCRPCSDEEVLMAVCTSDFAGRGSIHTVDQQQEEDASGPWLQVSLTRLYRQKTRIFTSSGGNARARRSWTGRVRAPPHCPVAHGNADTGGGDYLLTGALRLGEAWLGCAPRYQDFLKMYREAQASGTNPCSIDTD
;
A
#
# COMPACT_ATOMS: atom_id res chain seq x y z
N MET A 1 -1.64 60.75 -32.63
CA MET A 1 -2.82 60.34 -33.43
C MET A 1 -3.02 58.86 -33.17
N VAL A 2 -4.16 58.52 -32.54
CA VAL A 2 -4.91 57.23 -32.55
C VAL A 2 -4.14 55.96 -32.14
N ARG A 3 -4.42 55.21 -31.05
CA ARG A 3 -5.62 54.82 -30.28
C ARG A 3 -6.70 54.11 -31.10
N GLU A 4 -6.82 52.79 -30.86
CA GLU A 4 -7.92 51.82 -31.05
C GLU A 4 -7.31 50.46 -30.58
N GLU A 5 -7.56 49.89 -29.39
CA GLU A 5 -8.77 49.23 -28.84
C GLU A 5 -9.43 48.24 -29.79
N GLU A 6 -9.38 46.94 -29.48
CA GLU A 6 -10.57 46.06 -29.48
C GLU A 6 -10.41 44.86 -28.54
N GLU A 7 -11.50 44.63 -27.82
CA GLU A 7 -11.81 43.57 -26.86
C GLU A 7 -11.98 42.20 -27.53
N GLY A 8 -11.93 41.13 -26.72
CA GLY A 8 -12.35 39.81 -27.16
C GLY A 8 -12.22 38.77 -26.07
N ALA A 9 -13.19 38.75 -25.16
CA ALA A 9 -13.40 37.65 -24.24
C ALA A 9 -13.92 36.42 -25.01
N GLU A 10 -13.24 35.28 -24.89
CA GLU A 10 -13.87 33.97 -25.09
C GLU A 10 -13.43 33.06 -23.95
N GLY A 11 -14.41 32.71 -23.11
CA GLY A 11 -14.27 31.62 -22.17
C GLY A 11 -14.46 30.27 -22.86
N VAL A 12 -14.65 29.26 -22.00
CA VAL A 12 -15.03 27.88 -22.31
C VAL A 12 -13.85 27.07 -22.92
N LEU A 13 -13.43 25.89 -22.42
CA LEU A 13 -14.15 24.76 -21.84
C LEU A 13 -13.25 24.00 -20.85
N GLU A 14 -13.91 23.38 -19.87
CA GLU A 14 -13.39 22.28 -19.06
C GLU A 14 -12.80 21.19 -19.95
N GLU A 15 -11.53 20.85 -19.74
CA GLU A 15 -11.01 19.54 -20.10
C GLU A 15 -10.62 18.89 -18.78
N GLY A 16 -11.52 18.03 -18.29
CA GLY A 16 -11.25 17.00 -17.29
C GLY A 16 -10.23 16.02 -17.84
N GLY A 17 -8.99 16.49 -17.99
CA GLY A 17 -7.82 15.64 -18.08
C GLY A 17 -7.55 15.17 -16.67
N GLU A 18 -8.06 13.99 -16.33
CA GLU A 18 -7.56 13.20 -15.23
C GLU A 18 -6.11 12.87 -15.56
N HIS A 19 -5.25 13.85 -15.30
CA HIS A 19 -3.82 13.72 -15.32
C HIS A 19 -3.59 12.68 -14.23
N VAL A 20 -3.41 11.43 -14.62
CA VAL A 20 -2.81 10.42 -13.77
C VAL A 20 -1.39 10.93 -13.57
N THR A 21 -1.24 11.90 -12.65
CA THR A 21 0.03 12.26 -12.07
C THR A 21 0.57 10.92 -11.61
N ALA A 22 1.66 10.47 -12.24
CA ALA A 22 2.42 9.33 -11.75
C ALA A 22 2.50 9.53 -10.24
N ALA A 23 1.79 8.68 -9.49
CA ALA A 23 1.56 8.94 -8.07
C ALA A 23 2.94 9.07 -7.45
N HIS A 24 3.32 10.28 -7.08
CA HIS A 24 4.62 10.51 -6.49
C HIS A 24 4.71 9.60 -5.29
N CYS A 25 5.75 8.78 -5.25
CA CYS A 25 5.97 7.79 -4.21
C CYS A 25 6.26 8.49 -2.89
N ARG A 26 5.18 8.96 -2.27
CA ARG A 26 5.20 9.61 -0.97
C ARG A 26 4.97 8.56 0.09
N PRO A 27 5.66 8.66 1.23
CA PRO A 27 5.29 7.87 2.39
C PRO A 27 3.86 8.22 2.80
N CYS A 28 3.11 7.22 3.27
CA CYS A 28 1.81 7.46 3.86
C CYS A 28 1.96 8.25 5.17
N SER A 29 1.03 9.16 5.44
CA SER A 29 0.91 9.82 6.73
C SER A 29 0.36 8.86 7.80
N ASP A 30 0.48 9.23 9.07
CA ASP A 30 -0.04 8.42 10.16
C ASP A 30 -1.55 8.17 10.02
N GLU A 31 -2.31 9.20 9.68
CA GLU A 31 -3.75 9.08 9.45
C GLU A 31 -4.08 8.13 8.28
N GLU A 32 -3.32 8.23 7.18
CA GLU A 32 -3.51 7.36 6.02
C GLU A 32 -3.23 5.89 6.36
N VAL A 33 -2.19 5.61 7.13
CA VAL A 33 -1.88 4.23 7.57
C VAL A 33 -2.96 3.71 8.52
N LEU A 34 -3.42 4.51 9.48
CA LEU A 34 -4.50 4.12 10.41
C LEU A 34 -5.79 3.83 9.64
N MET A 35 -6.14 4.64 8.65
CA MET A 35 -7.30 4.41 7.81
C MET A 35 -7.11 3.20 6.89
N ALA A 36 -5.91 3.04 6.34
CA ALA A 36 -5.58 1.98 5.38
C ALA A 36 -5.76 0.59 6.00
N VAL A 37 -5.33 0.34 7.24
CA VAL A 37 -5.49 -0.98 7.87
C VAL A 37 -6.96 -1.37 8.04
N CYS A 38 -7.85 -0.40 8.16
CA CYS A 38 -9.29 -0.61 8.34
C CYS A 38 -10.06 -0.76 7.01
N THR A 39 -9.65 -0.01 5.98
CA THR A 39 -10.47 0.18 4.76
C THR A 39 -9.93 -0.57 3.55
N SER A 40 -8.62 -0.82 3.49
CA SER A 40 -7.93 -1.48 2.38
C SER A 40 -8.48 -2.87 2.11
N ASP A 41 -8.55 -3.26 0.84
CA ASP A 41 -9.05 -4.59 0.44
C ASP A 41 -8.29 -5.72 1.11
N PHE A 42 -7.01 -5.50 1.40
CA PHE A 42 -6.24 -6.35 2.29
C PHE A 42 -5.40 -5.55 3.29
N ALA A 43 -5.17 -6.15 4.45
CA ALA A 43 -4.27 -5.64 5.47
C ALA A 43 -3.66 -6.79 6.30
N GLY A 44 -2.35 -6.77 6.53
CA GLY A 44 -1.67 -7.81 7.31
C GLY A 44 -0.25 -7.45 7.72
N ARG A 45 0.27 -8.13 8.75
CA ARG A 45 1.67 -8.07 9.18
C ARG A 45 2.46 -9.13 8.45
N GLY A 46 3.60 -8.76 7.87
CA GLY A 46 4.44 -9.72 7.18
C GLY A 46 5.73 -9.13 6.62
N SER A 47 6.43 -9.94 5.85
CA SER A 47 7.67 -9.59 5.18
C SER A 47 7.49 -9.54 3.66
N ILE A 48 8.26 -8.67 3.03
CA ILE A 48 8.33 -8.48 1.58
C ILE A 48 9.58 -9.18 1.06
N HIS A 49 9.40 -10.06 0.09
CA HIS A 49 10.45 -10.77 -0.62
C HIS A 49 10.49 -10.29 -2.07
N THR A 50 11.67 -9.89 -2.55
CA THR A 50 11.88 -9.58 -3.95
C THR A 50 11.76 -10.85 -4.79
N VAL A 51 11.04 -10.76 -5.90
CA VAL A 51 11.09 -11.78 -6.95
C VAL A 51 12.27 -11.41 -7.86
N ASP A 52 13.15 -12.37 -8.17
CA ASP A 52 14.32 -12.12 -9.04
C ASP A 52 13.90 -11.44 -10.35
N GLN A 53 14.58 -10.33 -10.67
CA GLN A 53 14.23 -9.29 -11.66
C GLN A 53 14.21 -9.72 -13.14
N GLN A 54 14.22 -11.02 -13.46
CA GLN A 54 14.34 -11.48 -14.86
C GLN A 54 13.00 -11.55 -15.61
N GLN A 55 11.87 -11.21 -14.98
CA GLN A 55 10.56 -11.24 -15.63
C GLN A 55 9.61 -10.20 -15.01
N GLU A 56 9.07 -9.32 -15.85
CA GLU A 56 7.91 -8.45 -15.59
C GLU A 56 8.17 -7.10 -14.87
N GLU A 57 9.20 -6.34 -15.26
CA GLU A 57 9.14 -4.87 -15.16
C GLU A 57 8.31 -4.34 -16.36
N ASP A 58 6.99 -4.47 -16.27
CA ASP A 58 6.09 -3.71 -17.15
C ASP A 58 5.93 -2.29 -16.58
N ALA A 59 5.42 -1.35 -17.40
CA ALA A 59 5.12 0.02 -16.97
C ALA A 59 4.21 0.11 -15.71
N SER A 60 3.54 -0.99 -15.36
CA SER A 60 2.69 -1.14 -14.18
C SER A 60 3.45 -1.42 -12.86
N GLY A 61 4.76 -1.66 -12.89
CA GLY A 61 5.59 -1.89 -11.68
C GLY A 61 5.84 -3.37 -11.34
N PRO A 62 6.75 -3.66 -10.40
CA PRO A 62 7.24 -5.01 -10.14
C PRO A 62 6.30 -5.84 -9.25
N TRP A 63 6.36 -7.16 -9.42
CA TRP A 63 5.72 -8.11 -8.53
C TRP A 63 6.58 -8.41 -7.30
N LEU A 64 5.93 -8.45 -6.14
CA LEU A 64 6.52 -8.77 -4.85
C LEU A 64 5.88 -10.04 -4.31
N GLN A 65 6.72 -10.95 -3.80
CA GLN A 65 6.23 -12.07 -3.01
C GLN A 65 6.15 -11.62 -1.55
N VAL A 66 5.05 -11.90 -0.88
CA VAL A 66 4.89 -11.51 0.54
C VAL A 66 4.48 -12.71 1.37
N SER A 67 4.95 -12.74 2.62
CA SER A 67 4.52 -13.70 3.62
C SER A 67 3.97 -12.98 4.84
N LEU A 68 2.71 -13.25 5.17
CA LEU A 68 2.03 -12.67 6.32
C LEU A 68 2.09 -13.63 7.51
N THR A 69 2.54 -13.11 8.65
CA THR A 69 2.43 -13.77 9.95
C THR A 69 1.09 -13.50 10.61
N ARG A 70 0.42 -12.41 10.22
CA ARG A 70 -0.94 -12.08 10.64
C ARG A 70 -1.72 -11.43 9.52
N LEU A 71 -2.97 -11.85 9.36
CA LEU A 71 -3.89 -11.26 8.41
C LEU A 71 -5.02 -10.57 9.18
N TYR A 72 -5.12 -9.25 9.04
CA TYR A 72 -6.18 -8.45 9.65
C TYR A 72 -7.43 -8.43 8.77
N ARG A 73 -7.21 -8.32 7.45
CA ARG A 73 -8.29 -8.20 6.47
C ARG A 73 -7.87 -8.77 5.11
N GLN A 74 -8.79 -9.46 4.46
CA GLN A 74 -8.76 -9.68 3.01
C GLN A 74 -10.20 -9.79 2.49
N LYS A 75 -10.60 -8.94 1.55
CA LYS A 75 -11.94 -9.00 0.93
C LYS A 75 -12.08 -10.24 0.05
N THR A 76 -11.04 -10.55 -0.72
CA THR A 76 -10.95 -11.76 -1.53
C THR A 76 -9.74 -12.59 -1.08
N ARG A 77 -9.71 -13.89 -1.43
CA ARG A 77 -8.62 -14.79 -1.05
C ARG A 77 -7.39 -14.61 -1.95
N ILE A 78 -6.72 -13.47 -1.84
CA ILE A 78 -5.41 -13.26 -2.48
C ILE A 78 -4.25 -13.85 -1.69
N PHE A 79 -4.43 -14.07 -0.39
CA PHE A 79 -3.45 -14.69 0.49
C PHE A 79 -3.89 -16.10 0.86
N THR A 80 -3.09 -17.08 0.44
CA THR A 80 -3.34 -18.50 0.75
C THR A 80 -2.69 -18.87 2.06
N SER A 81 -3.46 -19.46 2.97
CA SER A 81 -2.92 -19.99 4.22
C SER A 81 -2.02 -21.18 3.90
N SER A 82 -0.74 -21.13 4.29
CA SER A 82 0.06 -22.34 4.31
C SER A 82 -0.44 -23.20 5.48
N GLY A 83 -0.81 -24.45 5.17
CA GLY A 83 -1.37 -25.37 6.15
C GLY A 83 -0.28 -25.85 7.11
N GLY A 84 -0.18 -25.20 8.27
CA GLY A 84 0.56 -25.75 9.39
C GLY A 84 -0.23 -26.88 10.04
N ASN A 85 0.41 -28.01 10.31
CA ASN A 85 -0.09 -28.97 11.30
C ASN A 85 -0.48 -28.26 12.62
N ALA A 86 -1.18 -28.93 13.54
CA ALA A 86 -1.66 -28.33 14.79
C ALA A 86 -0.60 -27.61 15.67
N ARG A 87 0.70 -27.67 15.31
CA ARG A 87 1.82 -27.05 16.01
C ARG A 87 2.49 -25.89 15.24
N ALA A 88 2.22 -25.72 13.95
CA ALA A 88 2.82 -24.67 13.14
C ALA A 88 1.94 -23.40 13.15
N ARG A 89 2.56 -22.23 13.39
CA ARG A 89 1.87 -20.95 13.33
C ARG A 89 1.31 -20.76 11.92
N ARG A 90 0.03 -20.42 11.83
CA ARG A 90 -0.63 -20.10 10.57
C ARG A 90 0.11 -18.94 9.92
N SER A 91 0.54 -19.13 8.69
CA SER A 91 1.09 -18.08 7.84
C SER A 91 0.31 -18.02 6.53
N TRP A 92 0.36 -16.87 5.87
CA TRP A 92 -0.21 -16.71 4.55
C TRP A 92 0.85 -16.25 3.57
N THR A 93 0.72 -16.66 2.32
CA THR A 93 1.59 -16.22 1.23
C THR A 93 0.74 -15.68 0.09
N GLY A 94 1.30 -14.74 -0.67
CA GLY A 94 0.66 -14.19 -1.86
C GLY A 94 1.59 -13.28 -2.63
N ARG A 95 1.09 -12.77 -3.76
CA ARG A 95 1.78 -11.79 -4.60
C ARG A 95 1.04 -10.47 -4.56
N VAL A 96 1.81 -9.38 -4.52
CA VAL A 96 1.30 -8.02 -4.65
C VAL A 96 2.16 -7.25 -5.64
N ARG A 97 1.57 -6.29 -6.35
CA ARG A 97 2.29 -5.39 -7.26
C ARG A 97 2.62 -4.10 -6.53
N ALA A 98 3.87 -3.67 -6.62
CA ALA A 98 4.27 -2.35 -6.14
C ALA A 98 3.94 -1.29 -7.19
N PRO A 99 3.53 -0.07 -6.79
CA PRO A 99 3.42 1.03 -7.73
C PRO A 99 4.77 1.28 -8.43
N PRO A 100 4.77 1.59 -9.74
CA PRO A 100 5.99 1.85 -10.48
C PRO A 100 6.71 3.06 -9.88
N HIS A 101 8.05 3.05 -9.96
CA HIS A 101 8.92 4.11 -9.44
C HIS A 101 8.89 4.33 -7.92
N CYS A 102 8.22 3.45 -7.16
CA CYS A 102 8.24 3.52 -5.69
C CYS A 102 9.34 2.64 -5.11
N PRO A 103 10.20 3.19 -4.24
CA PRO A 103 11.16 2.38 -3.52
C PRO A 103 10.38 1.45 -2.60
N VAL A 104 10.48 0.16 -2.85
CA VAL A 104 9.93 -0.84 -1.95
C VAL A 104 11.01 -1.12 -0.90
N ALA A 105 10.64 -1.00 0.37
CA ALA A 105 11.53 -1.33 1.47
C ALA A 105 11.76 -2.84 1.52
N HIS A 106 12.74 -3.31 0.74
CA HIS A 106 13.29 -4.64 0.88
C HIS A 106 14.30 -4.60 2.02
N GLY A 107 14.19 -5.50 2.99
CA GLY A 107 15.31 -5.66 3.93
C GLY A 107 16.55 -6.02 3.12
N ASN A 108 17.65 -5.29 3.28
CA ASN A 108 18.94 -5.81 2.84
C ASN A 108 19.27 -7.03 3.74
N ALA A 109 20.03 -7.99 3.21
CA ALA A 109 20.37 -9.20 3.93
C ALA A 109 21.07 -8.93 5.29
N ASP A 110 21.73 -7.77 5.41
CA ASP A 110 22.48 -7.36 6.62
C ASP A 110 21.63 -6.74 7.74
N THR A 111 20.47 -6.13 7.46
CA THR A 111 19.62 -5.49 8.49
C THR A 111 18.57 -6.44 9.04
N GLY A 112 18.47 -7.66 8.50
CA GLY A 112 17.37 -8.58 8.78
C GLY A 112 16.06 -8.04 8.19
N GLY A 113 15.43 -8.79 7.30
CA GLY A 113 14.11 -8.45 6.79
C GLY A 113 13.14 -8.16 7.95
N GLY A 114 12.70 -6.90 8.07
CA GLY A 114 11.76 -6.49 9.10
C GLY A 114 10.32 -6.88 8.74
N ASP A 115 9.46 -6.89 9.75
CA ASP A 115 8.01 -6.94 9.52
C ASP A 115 7.50 -5.57 9.08
N TYR A 116 6.56 -5.58 8.15
CA TYR A 116 5.84 -4.43 7.64
C TYR A 116 4.33 -4.64 7.87
N LEU A 117 3.60 -3.54 8.02
CA LEU A 117 2.16 -3.56 7.83
C LEU A 117 1.91 -3.42 6.33
N LEU A 118 1.42 -4.46 5.67
CA LEU A 118 1.07 -4.43 4.26
C LEU A 118 -0.41 -4.13 4.11
N THR A 119 -0.74 -3.05 3.39
CA THR A 119 -2.11 -2.68 3.03
C THR A 119 -2.21 -2.46 1.52
N GLY A 120 -3.42 -2.57 0.97
CA GLY A 120 -3.62 -2.27 -0.44
C GLY A 120 -4.98 -2.61 -1.01
N ALA A 121 -5.12 -2.38 -2.30
CA ALA A 121 -6.36 -2.50 -3.04
C ALA A 121 -6.27 -3.59 -4.10
N LEU A 122 -7.43 -4.13 -4.48
CA LEU A 122 -7.57 -5.01 -5.62
C LEU A 122 -7.96 -4.17 -6.84
N ARG A 123 -7.19 -4.27 -7.91
CA ARG A 123 -7.48 -3.60 -9.19
C ARG A 123 -7.53 -4.67 -10.27
N LEU A 124 -8.70 -4.87 -10.87
CA LEU A 124 -8.92 -5.86 -11.94
C LEU A 124 -8.44 -7.29 -11.56
N GLY A 125 -8.61 -7.67 -10.29
CA GLY A 125 -8.19 -8.98 -9.77
C GLY A 125 -6.72 -9.06 -9.32
N GLU A 126 -5.93 -8.01 -9.55
CA GLU A 126 -4.55 -7.90 -9.07
C GLU A 126 -4.49 -7.20 -7.71
N ALA A 127 -3.62 -7.67 -6.82
CA ALA A 127 -3.38 -7.01 -5.55
C ALA A 127 -2.28 -5.95 -5.69
N TRP A 128 -2.61 -4.70 -5.38
CA TRP A 128 -1.71 -3.55 -5.47
C TRP A 128 -1.37 -3.04 -4.07
N LEU A 129 -0.08 -2.87 -3.80
CA LEU A 129 0.41 -2.34 -2.53
C LEU A 129 0.08 -0.85 -2.41
N GLY A 130 -0.50 -0.47 -1.26
CA GLY A 130 -0.74 0.91 -0.85
C GLY A 130 0.30 1.34 0.18
N CYS A 131 -0.10 1.42 1.45
CA CYS A 131 0.83 1.72 2.55
C CYS A 131 1.57 0.47 3.03
N ALA A 132 2.88 0.61 3.23
CA ALA A 132 3.77 -0.45 3.71
C ALA A 132 4.79 0.02 4.75
N PRO A 133 4.38 0.68 5.86
CA PRO A 133 5.33 1.13 6.89
C PRO A 133 5.94 -0.06 7.64
N ARG A 134 7.07 0.17 8.32
CA ARG A 134 7.62 -0.82 9.25
C ARG A 134 6.58 -1.09 10.35
N TYR A 135 6.44 -2.35 10.73
CA TYR A 135 5.40 -2.74 11.69
C TYR A 135 5.61 -2.11 13.07
N GLN A 136 6.86 -1.86 13.47
CA GLN A 136 7.16 -1.15 14.72
C GLN A 136 6.64 0.29 14.72
N ASP A 137 6.80 1.01 13.60
CA ASP A 137 6.30 2.37 13.45
C ASP A 137 4.76 2.37 13.52
N PHE A 138 4.12 1.44 12.81
CA PHE A 138 2.67 1.21 12.89
C PHE A 138 2.18 0.92 14.31
N LEU A 139 2.87 0.07 15.07
CA LEU A 139 2.48 -0.24 16.44
C LEU A 139 2.50 0.99 17.34
N LYS A 140 3.48 1.88 17.18
CA LYS A 140 3.58 3.10 17.97
C LYS A 140 2.37 4.01 17.73
N MET A 141 2.13 4.38 16.47
CA MET A 141 1.01 5.24 16.07
C MET A 141 -0.37 4.62 16.38
N TYR A 142 -0.54 3.30 16.20
CA TYR A 142 -1.81 2.63 16.47
C TYR A 142 -2.14 2.60 17.97
N ARG A 143 -1.14 2.38 18.83
CA ARG A 143 -1.31 2.45 20.29
C ARG A 143 -1.63 3.86 20.77
N GLU A 144 -0.99 4.87 20.21
CA GLU A 144 -1.30 6.28 20.50
C GLU A 144 -2.75 6.62 20.10
N ALA A 145 -3.18 6.18 18.92
CA ALA A 145 -4.56 6.36 18.46
C ALA A 145 -5.56 5.59 19.33
N GLN A 146 -5.23 4.37 19.75
CA GLN A 146 -6.07 3.55 20.63
C GLN A 146 -6.22 4.19 22.02
N ALA A 147 -5.13 4.69 22.60
CA ALA A 147 -5.15 5.38 23.89
C ALA A 147 -5.95 6.69 23.84
N SER A 148 -5.93 7.38 22.68
CA SER A 148 -6.66 8.63 22.46
C SER A 148 -8.10 8.41 21.97
N GLY A 149 -8.50 7.17 21.67
CA GLY A 149 -9.82 6.85 21.10
C GLY A 149 -10.02 7.37 19.67
N THR A 150 -8.95 7.65 18.94
CA THR A 150 -8.97 8.19 17.56
C THR A 150 -8.69 7.13 16.50
N ASN A 151 -8.55 5.86 16.88
CA ASN A 151 -8.34 4.77 15.94
C ASN A 151 -9.62 4.53 15.10
N PRO A 152 -9.53 4.50 13.75
CA PRO A 152 -10.70 4.36 12.89
C PRO A 152 -11.36 2.97 12.97
N CYS A 153 -10.63 1.95 13.42
CA CYS A 153 -11.16 0.64 13.76
C CYS A 153 -10.28 -0.05 14.81
N SER A 154 -10.80 -1.12 15.42
CA SER A 154 -10.05 -1.97 16.34
C SER A 154 -9.56 -3.24 15.64
N ILE A 155 -8.25 -3.47 15.64
CA ILE A 155 -7.59 -4.69 15.18
C ILE A 155 -6.76 -5.30 16.31
N ASP A 156 -6.50 -6.60 16.23
CA ASP A 156 -5.67 -7.33 17.18
C ASP A 156 -4.20 -7.32 16.73
N THR A 157 -3.38 -6.51 17.40
CA THR A 157 -1.96 -6.29 17.07
C THR A 157 -0.97 -7.22 17.80
N ASP A 158 -1.43 -8.05 18.74
CA ASP A 158 -0.60 -8.83 19.69
C ASP A 158 -0.28 -10.26 19.25
#